data_AF-A0A3S9BHV9-F1
#
_entry.id   AF-A0A3S9BHV9-F1
#
_cell.length_a   1.000
_cell.length_b   1.000
_cell.length_c   1.000
_cell.angle_alpha   90.00
_cell.angle_beta   90.00
_cell.angle_gamma   90.00
#
_symmetry.space_group_name_H-M   'P 1'
#
loop_
_entity.id
_entity.type
_entity.pdbx_description
1 polymer ?
#
loop_
_entity_poly.entity_id
_entity_poly.type
_entity_poly.pdbx_seq_one_letter_code
_entity_poly.pdbx_strand_id
1 'polypeptide(L)' 'MPRTKTHIDHSSKVRLLLGFGLKTTIDALKTWQQTVSRRRAIADLPPEQLRDIGLTEAPAPVLEVKAGLITNLISMR' A
#
# COMPACT_ATOMS: atom_id res chain seq x y z
N MET A 1 -26.87 46.87 -20.18
CA MET A 1 -26.55 46.18 -18.91
C MET A 1 -25.80 44.90 -19.22
N PRO A 2 -24.54 44.70 -18.77
CA PRO A 2 -23.85 43.42 -18.99
C PRO A 2 -23.95 42.55 -17.73
N ARG A 3 -24.45 41.32 -17.90
CA ARG A 3 -24.63 40.31 -16.85
C ARG A 3 -23.35 39.46 -16.79
N THR A 4 -22.54 39.65 -15.76
CA THR A 4 -21.35 38.83 -15.48
C THR A 4 -21.79 37.41 -15.11
N LYS A 5 -21.44 36.43 -15.95
CA LYS A 5 -21.62 35.01 -15.66
C LYS A 5 -20.37 34.51 -14.92
N THR A 6 -20.52 34.24 -13.63
CA THR A 6 -19.49 33.62 -12.81
C THR A 6 -19.34 32.16 -13.24
N HIS A 7 -18.23 31.83 -13.87
CA HIS A 7 -17.90 30.45 -14.25
C HIS A 7 -17.37 29.72 -13.00
N ILE A 8 -18.09 28.72 -12.52
CA ILE A 8 -17.73 27.93 -11.34
C ILE A 8 -16.71 26.86 -11.77
N ASP A 9 -15.43 27.11 -11.49
CA ASP A 9 -14.28 26.22 -11.76
C ASP A 9 -14.15 25.10 -10.70
N HIS A 10 -15.25 24.39 -10.43
CA HIS A 10 -15.28 23.35 -9.37
C HIS A 10 -15.04 21.94 -9.92
N SER A 11 -15.25 21.72 -11.21
CA SER A 11 -15.17 20.38 -11.85
C SER A 11 -13.74 19.93 -12.20
N SER A 12 -12.81 20.89 -12.37
CA SER A 12 -11.40 20.66 -12.69
C SER A 12 -10.61 20.09 -11.51
N LYS A 13 -10.79 20.67 -10.31
CA LYS A 13 -10.10 20.25 -9.07
C LYS A 13 -10.48 18.84 -8.60
N VAL A 14 -11.76 18.47 -8.71
CA VAL A 14 -12.23 17.12 -8.31
C VAL A 14 -11.63 16.03 -9.20
N ARG A 15 -11.52 16.25 -10.51
CA ARG A 15 -10.87 15.29 -11.42
C ARG A 15 -9.38 15.14 -11.15
N LEU A 16 -8.69 16.23 -10.83
CA LEU A 16 -7.26 16.20 -10.46
C LEU A 16 -7.03 15.45 -9.14
N LEU A 17 -7.87 15.67 -8.13
CA LEU A 17 -7.79 14.95 -6.85
C LEU A 17 -8.10 13.46 -6.98
N LEU A 18 -9.10 13.10 -7.79
CA LEU A 18 -9.43 11.70 -8.06
C LEU A 18 -8.31 11.00 -8.86
N GLY A 19 -7.76 11.66 -9.88
CA GLY A 19 -6.64 11.13 -10.66
C GLY A 19 -5.34 11.01 -9.86
N PHE A 20 -5.06 11.97 -8.97
CA PHE A 20 -3.91 11.91 -8.05
C PHE A 20 -4.07 10.79 -7.02
N GLY A 21 -5.27 10.68 -6.41
CA GLY A 21 -5.59 9.60 -5.48
C GLY A 21 -5.42 8.21 -6.11
N LEU A 22 -5.97 8.00 -7.31
CA LEU A 22 -5.85 6.72 -8.02
C LEU A 22 -4.39 6.41 -8.40
N LYS A 23 -3.60 7.41 -8.75
CA LYS A 23 -2.17 7.21 -9.05
C LYS A 23 -1.41 6.77 -7.80
N THR A 24 -1.65 7.44 -6.66
CA THR A 24 -0.98 7.09 -5.40
C THR A 24 -1.34 5.70 -4.90
N THR A 25 -2.59 5.25 -5.08
CA THR A 25 -3.00 3.89 -4.66
C THR A 25 -2.41 2.80 -5.56
N ILE A 26 -2.28 3.04 -6.86
CA ILE A 26 -1.64 2.11 -7.79
C ILE A 26 -0.14 1.99 -7.47
N ASP A 27 0.54 3.11 -7.21
CA ASP A 27 1.96 3.10 -6.85
C ASP A 27 2.19 2.41 -5.49
N ALA A 28 1.33 2.65 -4.51
CA ALA A 28 1.34 1.93 -3.23
C ALA A 28 1.10 0.43 -3.40
N LEU A 29 0.18 0.03 -4.30
CA LEU A 29 -0.09 -1.36 -4.59
C LEU A 29 1.11 -2.04 -5.27
N LYS A 30 1.74 -1.37 -6.25
CA LYS A 30 2.93 -1.88 -6.94
C LYS A 30 4.11 -2.07 -5.99
N THR A 31 4.35 -1.08 -5.12
CA THR A 31 5.41 -1.17 -4.10
C THR A 31 5.15 -2.30 -3.11
N TRP A 32 3.88 -2.48 -2.69
CA TRP A 32 3.49 -3.64 -1.88
C TRP A 32 3.72 -4.96 -2.60
N GLN A 33 3.26 -5.09 -3.85
CA GLN A 33 3.46 -6.31 -4.66
C GLN A 33 4.95 -6.62 -4.83
N GLN A 34 5.77 -5.63 -5.17
CA GLN A 34 7.22 -5.81 -5.31
C GLN A 34 7.86 -6.26 -4.00
N THR A 35 7.43 -5.68 -2.87
CA THR A 35 7.93 -6.06 -1.55
C THR A 35 7.56 -7.50 -1.21
N VAL A 36 6.32 -7.91 -1.47
CA VAL A 36 5.85 -9.29 -1.25
C VAL A 36 6.59 -10.28 -2.15
N SER A 37 6.72 -9.97 -3.45
CA SER A 37 7.44 -10.82 -4.40
C SER A 37 8.90 -10.99 -4.03
N ARG A 38 9.58 -9.91 -3.61
CA ARG A 38 10.96 -9.97 -3.13
C ARG A 38 11.08 -10.85 -1.88
N ARG A 39 10.18 -10.71 -0.92
CA ARG A 39 10.17 -11.54 0.29
C ARG A 39 9.99 -13.02 -0.05
N ARG A 40 9.09 -13.33 -0.97
CA ARG A 40 8.86 -14.70 -1.44
C ARG A 40 10.09 -15.28 -2.13
N ALA A 41 10.70 -14.51 -3.04
CA ALA A 41 11.93 -14.92 -3.72
C ALA A 41 13.07 -15.20 -2.73
N ILE A 42 13.19 -14.43 -1.64
CA ILE A 42 14.20 -14.68 -0.60
C ILE A 42 13.82 -15.90 0.25
N ALA A 43 12.53 -16.11 0.54
CA ALA A 43 12.06 -17.28 1.30
C ALA A 43 12.27 -18.60 0.54
N ASP A 44 12.28 -18.56 -0.78
CA ASP A 44 12.54 -19.72 -1.64
C ASP A 44 14.05 -20.03 -1.79
N LEU A 45 14.95 -19.18 -1.27
CA LEU A 45 16.39 -19.43 -1.31
C LEU A 45 16.82 -20.46 -0.27
N PRO A 46 17.80 -21.32 -0.60
CA PRO A 46 18.34 -22.25 0.37
C PRO A 46 19.23 -21.52 1.40
N PRO A 47 19.42 -22.09 2.62
CA PRO A 47 20.09 -21.42 3.73
C PRO A 47 21.52 -20.96 3.45
N GLU A 48 22.26 -21.71 2.64
CA GLU A 48 23.61 -21.36 2.18
C GLU A 48 23.60 -20.08 1.35
N GLN A 49 22.63 -19.93 0.46
CA GLN A 49 22.52 -18.76 -0.41
C GLN A 49 21.99 -17.54 0.34
N LEU A 50 21.22 -17.76 1.42
CA LEU A 50 20.87 -16.71 2.39
C LEU A 50 22.13 -16.19 3.13
N ARG A 51 23.03 -17.08 3.54
CA ARG A 51 24.28 -16.69 4.21
C ARG A 51 25.19 -15.87 3.29
N ASP A 52 25.22 -16.21 2.01
CA ASP A 52 26.02 -15.49 1.00
C ASP A 52 25.55 -14.04 0.80
N ILE A 53 24.25 -13.76 0.96
CA ILE A 53 23.69 -12.41 0.94
C ILE A 53 23.67 -11.72 2.32
N GLY A 54 24.26 -12.36 3.34
CA GLY A 54 24.35 -11.84 4.70
C GLY A 54 23.06 -11.99 5.54
N LEU A 55 22.10 -12.82 5.09
CA LEU A 55 20.88 -13.14 5.81
C LEU A 55 21.04 -14.47 6.58
N THR A 56 20.78 -14.45 7.89
CA THR A 56 20.83 -15.67 8.72
C THR A 56 19.57 -16.51 8.57
N GLU A 57 18.42 -15.88 8.29
CA GLU A 57 17.11 -16.53 8.15
C GLU A 57 16.26 -15.78 7.11
N ALA A 58 15.31 -16.48 6.49
CA ALA A 58 14.36 -15.89 5.56
C ALA A 58 13.46 -14.85 6.27
N PRO A 59 13.17 -13.68 5.67
CA PRO A 59 12.29 -12.68 6.26
C PRO A 59 10.86 -13.20 6.42
N ALA A 60 10.43 -13.48 7.65
CA ALA A 60 9.06 -13.85 7.97
C ALA A 60 8.19 -12.59 8.22
N PRO A 61 6.95 -12.54 7.70
CA PRO A 61 6.03 -11.45 8.03
C PRO A 61 5.58 -11.57 9.49
N VAL A 62 6.06 -10.66 10.34
CA VAL A 62 5.54 -10.50 11.70
C VAL A 62 4.33 -9.59 11.64
N LEU A 63 3.14 -10.16 11.83
CA LEU A 63 1.90 -9.40 12.00
C LEU A 63 1.74 -9.01 13.47
N GLU A 64 2.15 -7.79 13.80
CA GLU A 64 1.88 -7.21 15.12
C GLU A 64 0.42 -6.74 15.19
N VAL A 65 -0.48 -7.64 15.58
CA VAL A 65 -1.88 -7.29 15.81
C VAL A 65 -2.01 -6.78 17.24
N LYS A 66 -2.35 -5.49 17.41
CA LYS A 66 -2.67 -4.93 18.74
C LYS A 66 -3.88 -5.66 19.32
N ALA A 67 -3.81 -6.02 20.61
CA ALA A 67 -4.88 -6.78 21.28
C ALA A 67 -6.29 -6.18 21.09
N GLY A 68 -6.41 -4.84 21.10
CA GLY A 68 -7.68 -4.16 20.88
C GLY A 68 -8.29 -4.34 19.48
N LEU A 69 -7.49 -4.63 18.45
CA LEU A 69 -7.98 -4.95 17.11
C LEU A 69 -8.64 -6.34 17.05
N ILE A 70 -8.09 -7.32 17.77
CA ILE A 70 -8.66 -8.68 17.85
C ILE A 70 -10.04 -8.61 18.52
N THR A 71 -10.15 -7.87 19.63
CA THR A 71 -11.42 -7.70 20.33
C THR A 71 -12.48 -7.05 19.42
N ASN A 72 -12.10 -6.00 18.68
CA ASN A 72 -13.01 -5.33 17.74
C ASN A 72 -13.48 -6.26 16.62
N LEU A 73 -12.57 -7.08 16.05
CA LEU A 73 -12.91 -8.09 15.05
C LEU A 73 -13.90 -9.14 15.58
N ILE A 74 -13.73 -9.59 16.82
CA ILE A 74 -14.63 -10.57 17.46
C ILE A 74 -16.02 -9.96 17.70
N SER A 75 -16.09 -8.69 18.12
CA SER A 75 -17.34 -8.00 18.42
C SER A 75 -18.14 -7.56 17.19
N MET A 76 -17.56 -7.63 16.00
CA MET A 76 -18.24 -7.35 14.73
C MET A 76 -18.93 -8.59 14.11
N ARG A 77 -18.90 -9.73 14.79
CA ARG A 77 -19.67 -10.93 14.44
C ARG A 77 -21.16 -10.70 14.66
#